data_AF-A0A9D7WMT4-F1
#
_entry.id   AF-A0A9D7WMT4-F1
#
_cell.length_a   1.000
_cell.length_b   1.000
_cell.length_c   1.000
_cell.angle_alpha   90.00
_cell.angle_beta   90.00
_cell.angle_gamma   90.00
#
_symmetry.space_group_name_H-M   'P 1'
#
loop_
_entity.id
_entity.type
_entity.pdbx_description
1 polymer ?
#
loop_
_entity_poly.entity_id
_entity_poly.type
_entity_poly.pdbx_seq_one_letter_code
_entity_poly.pdbx_strand_id
1 'polypeptide(L)'
;MITTTPPIGILIDLPFGVLMWTSTAHFLLIIVMNEDSAFALLRILRGINAPIYAAIRLIKPHFIISRLLPLYAALILFILRYYLLPLVLGFDVWGFANMPLERLLLSAKSDLGL
;
A
#
# COMPACT_ATOMS: atom_id res chain seq x y z
N MET A 1 -15.40 21.76 4.03
CA MET A 1 -16.13 20.79 4.88
C MET A 1 -15.17 19.68 5.19
N ILE A 2 -14.75 19.55 6.45
CA ILE A 2 -13.81 18.49 6.87
C ILE A 2 -14.65 17.22 6.94
N THR A 3 -14.64 16.43 5.87
CA THR A 3 -15.27 15.11 5.89
C THR A 3 -14.47 14.29 6.91
N THR A 4 -15.08 14.07 8.07
CA THR A 4 -14.55 13.14 9.07
C THR A 4 -14.44 11.80 8.38
N THR A 5 -13.23 11.39 7.98
CA THR A 5 -12.99 10.05 7.49
C THR A 5 -13.58 9.10 8.53
N PRO A 6 -14.60 8.30 8.17
CA PRO A 6 -15.30 7.52 9.17
C PRO A 6 -14.28 6.56 9.83
N PRO A 7 -14.35 6.31 11.15
CA PRO A 7 -13.37 5.44 11.84
C PRO A 7 -13.24 4.06 11.19
N ILE A 8 -14.34 3.55 10.63
CA ILE A 8 -14.38 2.31 9.86
C ILE A 8 -13.55 2.38 8.57
N GLY A 9 -13.51 3.54 7.90
CA GLY A 9 -12.68 3.75 6.71
C GLY A 9 -11.19 3.68 7.03
N ILE A 10 -10.77 4.23 8.17
CA ILE A 10 -9.38 4.11 8.63
C ILE A 10 -9.06 2.65 8.95
N LEU A 11 -9.93 1.95 9.68
CA LEU A 11 -9.72 0.56 10.08
C LEU A 11 -9.56 -0.37 8.87
N ILE A 12 -10.38 -0.17 7.83
CA ILE A 12 -10.34 -0.98 6.60
C ILE A 12 -9.14 -0.59 5.73
N ASP A 13 -8.83 0.70 5.58
CA ASP A 13 -7.73 1.18 4.74
C ASP A 13 -6.35 0.80 5.29
N LEU A 14 -6.20 0.72 6.62
CA LEU A 14 -4.93 0.46 7.30
C LEU A 14 -4.17 -0.78 6.77
N PRO A 15 -4.76 -1.99 6.68
CA PRO A 15 -4.07 -3.14 6.10
C PRO A 15 -3.68 -2.92 4.63
N PHE A 16 -4.54 -2.28 3.83
CA PHE A 16 -4.22 -2.00 2.42
C PHE A 16 -3.09 -0.98 2.28
N GLY A 17 -3.07 0.05 3.12
CA GLY A 17 -2.03 1.06 3.11
C GLY A 17 -0.69 0.51 3.57
N VAL A 18 -0.67 -0.31 4.62
CA VAL A 18 0.54 -1.02 5.05
C VAL A 18 1.06 -1.92 3.93
N LEU A 19 0.19 -2.75 3.31
CA LEU A 19 0.58 -3.62 2.20
C LEU A 19 1.08 -2.85 0.97
N MET A 20 0.53 -1.67 0.71
CA MET A 20 0.96 -0.80 -0.39
C MET A 20 2.38 -0.31 -0.13
N TRP A 21 2.63 0.25 1.06
CA TRP A 21 3.93 0.78 1.44
C TRP A 21 5.00 -0.32 1.56
N THR A 22 4.66 -1.51 2.08
CA THR A 22 5.60 -2.64 2.11
C THR A 22 5.91 -3.16 0.71
N SER A 23 4.95 -3.15 -0.22
CA SER A 23 5.17 -3.53 -1.62
C SER A 23 6.07 -2.52 -2.34
N THR A 24 5.87 -1.22 -2.10
CA THR A 24 6.77 -0.16 -2.58
C THR A 24 8.18 -0.32 -2.01
N ALA A 25 8.31 -0.54 -0.70
CA ALA A 25 9.61 -0.78 -0.07
C ALA A 25 10.31 -2.03 -0.63
N HIS A 26 9.56 -3.12 -0.82
CA HIS A 26 10.07 -4.34 -1.45
C HIS A 26 10.61 -4.03 -2.85
N PHE A 27 9.85 -3.30 -3.68
CA PHE A 27 10.29 -2.89 -5.01
C PHE A 27 11.60 -2.09 -4.98
N LEU A 28 11.70 -1.10 -4.08
CA LEU A 28 12.92 -0.30 -3.94
C LEU A 28 14.14 -1.16 -3.57
N LEU A 29 13.96 -2.15 -2.68
CA LEU A 29 15.06 -3.04 -2.29
C LEU A 29 15.54 -3.92 -3.43
N ILE A 30 14.65 -4.47 -4.26
CA ILE A 30 15.03 -5.34 -5.39
C ILE A 30 15.54 -4.57 -6.62
N ILE A 31 15.43 -3.23 -6.63
CA ILE A 31 16.17 -2.38 -7.58
C ILE A 31 17.65 -2.35 -7.17
N VAL A 32 17.92 -2.13 -5.89
CA VAL A 32 19.29 -1.95 -5.37
C VAL A 32 20.01 -3.30 -5.17
N MET A 33 19.25 -4.34 -4.85
CA MET A 33 19.77 -5.66 -4.47
C MET A 33 19.19 -6.74 -5.39
N ASN A 34 19.82 -7.92 -5.37
CA ASN A 34 19.25 -9.05 -6.09
C ASN A 34 17.94 -9.53 -5.46
N GLU A 35 16.98 -9.95 -6.28
CA GLU A 35 15.65 -10.38 -5.84
C GLU A 35 15.68 -11.63 -4.96
N ASP A 36 16.70 -12.48 -5.13
CA ASP A 36 16.92 -13.69 -4.32
C ASP A 36 17.89 -13.48 -3.14
N SER A 37 18.19 -12.22 -2.81
CA SER A 37 19.05 -11.91 -1.67
C SER A 37 18.49 -12.48 -0.36
N ALA A 38 19.36 -13.13 0.42
CA ALA A 38 19.04 -13.69 1.74
C ALA A 38 18.91 -12.62 2.85
N PHE A 39 18.99 -11.34 2.49
CA PHE A 39 18.89 -10.22 3.42
C PHE A 39 17.60 -10.28 4.24
N ALA A 40 17.72 -10.11 5.56
CA ALA A 40 16.62 -10.33 6.52
C ALA A 40 15.39 -9.48 6.21
N LEU A 41 15.58 -8.18 5.90
CA LEU A 41 14.47 -7.28 5.58
C LEU A 41 13.73 -7.71 4.31
N LEU A 42 14.46 -8.13 3.26
CA LEU A 42 13.86 -8.59 2.02
C LEU A 42 13.06 -9.89 2.23
N ARG A 43 13.55 -10.79 3.09
CA ARG A 43 12.82 -12.01 3.49
C ARG A 43 11.52 -11.69 4.20
N ILE A 44 11.53 -10.75 5.15
CA ILE A 44 10.34 -10.30 5.89
C ILE A 44 9.32 -9.68 4.92
N LEU A 45 9.74 -8.76 4.06
CA LEU A 45 8.86 -8.10 3.08
C LEU A 45 8.28 -9.08 2.07
N ARG A 46 9.04 -10.10 1.67
CA ARG A 46 8.54 -11.18 0.81
C ARG A 46 7.48 -12.02 1.50
N GLY A 47 7.65 -12.33 2.79
CA GLY A 47 6.66 -13.04 3.58
C GLY A 47 5.37 -12.25 3.77
N ILE A 48 5.47 -10.98 4.17
CA ILE A 48 4.32 -10.09 4.38
C ILE A 48 3.51 -9.91 3.09
N ASN A 49 4.21 -9.75 1.95
CA ASN A 49 3.55 -9.48 0.68
C ASN A 49 3.21 -10.76 -0.13
N ALA A 50 3.60 -11.95 0.32
CA ALA A 50 3.28 -13.21 -0.36
C ALA A 50 1.78 -13.39 -0.68
N PRO A 51 0.83 -13.18 0.25
CA PRO A 51 -0.59 -13.39 -0.03
C PRO A 51 -1.11 -12.38 -1.08
N ILE A 52 -0.72 -11.11 -0.98
CA ILE A 52 -1.15 -10.10 -1.94
C ILE A 52 -0.55 -10.38 -3.33
N TYR A 53 0.71 -10.81 -3.41
CA TYR A 53 1.33 -11.16 -4.68
C TYR A 53 0.69 -12.38 -5.33
N ALA A 54 0.19 -13.34 -4.53
CA ALA A 54 -0.58 -14.48 -5.05
C ALA A 54 -1.89 -14.01 -5.69
N ALA A 55 -2.62 -13.10 -5.04
CA ALA A 55 -3.84 -12.52 -5.60
C ALA A 55 -3.57 -11.68 -6.86
N ILE A 56 -2.53 -10.84 -6.83
CA ILE A 56 -2.14 -9.99 -7.96
C ILE A 56 -1.72 -10.83 -9.18
N ARG A 57 -1.08 -11.99 -8.97
CA ARG A 57 -0.69 -12.90 -10.07
C ARG A 57 -1.88 -13.38 -10.89
N LEU A 58 -3.09 -13.43 -10.33
CA LEU A 58 -4.31 -13.82 -11.04
C LEU A 58 -4.78 -12.75 -12.04
N ILE A 59 -4.59 -11.47 -11.69
CA ILE A 59 -5.05 -10.32 -12.50
C ILE A 59 -3.93 -9.65 -13.30
N LYS A 60 -2.67 -10.04 -13.05
CA LYS A 60 -1.48 -9.47 -13.67
C LYS A 60 -1.52 -9.72 -15.19
N PRO A 61 -1.26 -8.69 -16.02
CA PRO A 61 -1.03 -8.88 -17.45
C PRO A 61 0.25 -9.67 -17.75
N HIS A 62 0.27 -10.40 -18.86
CA HIS A 62 1.40 -11.24 -19.26
C HIS A 62 2.72 -10.47 -19.48
N PHE A 63 2.67 -9.17 -19.80
CA PHE A 63 3.87 -8.36 -20.04
C PHE A 63 4.60 -7.92 -18.75
N ILE A 64 3.98 -8.06 -17.58
CA ILE A 64 4.61 -7.67 -16.30
C ILE A 64 5.66 -8.70 -15.91
N ILE A 65 6.94 -8.33 -15.96
CA ILE A 65 8.03 -9.17 -15.48
C ILE A 65 7.97 -9.38 -13.96
N SER A 66 8.53 -10.48 -13.47
CA SER A 66 8.49 -10.86 -12.04
C SER A 66 9.03 -9.76 -11.12
N ARG A 67 10.10 -9.07 -11.53
CA ARG A 67 10.71 -7.97 -10.77
C ARG A 67 9.79 -6.74 -10.61
N LEU A 68 8.85 -6.53 -11.54
CA LEU A 68 7.85 -5.44 -11.44
C LEU A 68 6.61 -5.83 -10.65
N LEU A 69 6.47 -7.09 -10.22
CA LEU A 69 5.30 -7.57 -9.49
C LEU A 69 5.03 -6.77 -8.20
N PRO A 70 6.04 -6.43 -7.36
CA PRO A 70 5.83 -5.60 -6.17
C PRO A 70 5.31 -4.20 -6.49
N LEU A 71 5.84 -3.58 -7.55
CA LEU A 71 5.39 -2.26 -8.00
C LEU A 71 3.95 -2.31 -8.53
N TYR A 72 3.65 -3.32 -9.34
CA TYR A 72 2.30 -3.54 -9.86
C TYR A 72 1.29 -3.77 -8.72
N ALA A 73 1.66 -4.55 -7.71
CA ALA A 73 0.85 -4.74 -6.51
C ALA A 73 0.61 -3.42 -5.75
N ALA A 74 1.65 -2.61 -5.56
CA ALA A 74 1.52 -1.31 -4.93
C ALA A 74 0.58 -0.37 -5.71
N LEU A 75 0.65 -0.36 -7.04
CA LEU A 75 -0.25 0.43 -7.89
C LEU A 75 -1.70 -0.04 -7.80
N ILE A 76 -1.96 -1.35 -7.81
CA ILE A 76 -3.31 -1.88 -7.66
C ILE A 76 -3.88 -1.52 -6.28
N LEU A 77 -3.08 -1.68 -5.21
CA LEU A 77 -3.47 -1.26 -3.87
C LEU A 77 -3.73 0.25 -3.80
N PHE A 78 -2.92 1.07 -4.47
CA PHE A 78 -3.14 2.50 -4.54
C PHE A 78 -4.47 2.85 -5.23
N ILE A 79 -4.77 2.26 -6.39
CA ILE A 79 -6.03 2.49 -7.10
C ILE A 79 -7.22 2.01 -6.25
N LEU A 80 -7.10 0.84 -5.63
CA LEU A 80 -8.10 0.28 -4.71
C LEU A 80 -8.39 1.27 -3.57
N ARG A 81 -7.35 1.80 -2.92
CA ARG A 81 -7.49 2.71 -1.79
C ARG A 81 -7.96 4.10 -2.18
N TYR A 82 -7.56 4.60 -3.34
CA TYR A 82 -7.87 5.97 -3.78
C TYR A 82 -9.24 6.08 -4.45
N TYR A 83 -9.69 5.04 -5.15
CA TYR A 83 -10.95 5.08 -5.91
C TYR A 83 -12.01 4.13 -5.37
N LEU A 84 -11.67 2.88 -5.04
CA LEU A 84 -12.69 1.89 -4.69
C LEU A 84 -13.14 1.99 -3.23
N LEU A 85 -12.21 2.09 -2.27
CA LEU A 85 -12.56 2.22 -0.85
C LEU A 85 -13.41 3.47 -0.58
N PRO A 86 -13.09 4.66 -1.11
CA PRO A 86 -13.90 5.86 -0.88
C PRO A 86 -15.30 5.72 -1.48
N LEU A 87 -15.40 5.11 -2.67
CA LEU A 87 -16.68 4.81 -3.35
C LEU A 87 -17.55 3.86 -2.52
N VAL A 88 -16.98 2.76 -2.01
CA VAL A 88 -17.72 1.73 -1.27
C VAL A 88 -18.13 2.19 0.13
N LEU A 89 -17.28 3.00 0.78
CA LEU A 89 -17.47 3.42 2.17
C LEU A 89 -18.11 4.80 2.32
N GLY A 90 -18.33 5.52 1.20
CA GLY A 90 -19.04 6.79 1.17
C GLY A 90 -18.24 7.95 1.79
N PHE A 91 -16.93 7.99 1.58
CA PHE A 91 -16.09 9.15 1.96
C PHE A 91 -15.32 9.70 0.77
N ASP A 92 -14.89 10.96 0.87
CA ASP A 92 -14.16 11.63 -0.20
C ASP A 92 -12.65 11.67 0.09
N VAL A 93 -11.85 11.44 -0.95
CA VAL A 93 -10.39 11.59 -0.93
C VAL A 93 -9.97 12.61 -1.97
N TRP A 94 -9.47 13.76 -1.51
CA TRP A 94 -9.07 14.86 -2.39
C TRP A 94 -7.64 14.74 -2.92
N GLY A 95 -6.82 13.87 -2.33
CA GLY A 95 -5.42 13.73 -2.69
C GLY A 95 -4.71 12.68 -1.83
N PHE A 96 -3.47 12.36 -2.20
CA PHE A 96 -2.68 11.30 -1.55
C PHE A 96 -2.55 11.49 -0.03
N ALA A 97 -2.17 12.70 0.41
CA ALA A 97 -2.04 13.02 1.84
C ALA A 97 -3.37 12.96 2.60
N ASN A 98 -4.50 12.94 1.88
CA ASN A 98 -5.84 12.86 2.46
C ASN A 98 -6.37 11.42 2.57
N MET A 99 -5.58 10.42 2.14
CA MET A 99 -5.92 9.02 2.32
C MET A 99 -5.95 8.66 3.82
N PRO A 100 -6.80 7.72 4.26
CA PRO A 100 -7.06 7.48 5.69
C PRO A 100 -5.80 7.19 6.51
N LEU A 101 -4.93 6.27 6.05
CA LEU A 101 -3.65 5.97 6.72
C LEU A 101 -2.71 7.18 6.75
N GLU A 102 -2.52 7.86 5.62
CA GLU A 102 -1.60 8.99 5.49
C GLU A 102 -2.04 10.17 6.38
N ARG A 103 -3.35 10.44 6.48
CA ARG A 103 -3.89 11.44 7.41
C ARG A 103 -3.64 11.06 8.86
N LEU A 104 -3.81 9.78 9.22
CA LEU A 104 -3.56 9.30 10.57
C LEU A 104 -2.08 9.50 10.95
N LEU A 105 -1.15 9.16 10.05
CA LEU A 105 0.28 9.36 10.27
C LEU A 105 0.65 10.84 10.39
N LEU A 106 0.08 11.71 9.55
CA LEU A 106 0.30 13.16 9.62
C LEU A 106 -0.25 13.77 10.92
N SER A 107 -1.43 13.34 11.36
CA SER A 107 -2.01 13.75 12.64
C SER A 107 -1.13 13.29 13.81
N ALA A 108 -0.69 12.03 13.81
CA ALA A 108 0.21 11.54 14.84
C ALA A 108 1.54 12.30 14.86
N LYS A 109 2.08 12.63 13.68
CA LYS A 109 3.30 13.46 13.56
C LYS A 109 3.11 14.85 14.16
N SER A 110 2.00 15.53 13.86
CA SER A 110 1.71 16.85 14.44
C SER A 110 1.54 16.79 15.95
N ASP A 111 0.90 15.73 16.46
CA ASP A 111 0.67 15.56 17.90
C ASP A 111 1.97 15.27 18.68
N LEU A 112 2.93 14.61 18.03
CA LEU A 112 4.25 14.31 18.59
C LEU A 112 5.25 15.47 18.45
N GLY A 113 4.89 16.57 17.77
CA GLY A 113 5.78 17.72 17.55
C GLY A 113 6.99 17.42 16.65
N LEU A 114 6.89 16.39 15.80
CA LEU A 114 7.91 16.00 14.82
C LEU A 114 7.71 16.67 13.46
#